data_AF-A0A958C923-F1
#
_entry.id   AF-A0A958C923-F1
#
_cell.length_a   1.000
_cell.length_b   1.000
_cell.length_c   1.000
_cell.angle_alpha   90.00
_cell.angle_beta   90.00
_cell.angle_gamma   90.00
#
_symmetry.space_group_name_H-M   'P 1'
#
loop_
_entity.id
_entity.type
_entity.pdbx_description
1 polymer ?
#
loop_
_entity_poly.entity_id
_entity_poly.type
_entity_poly.pdbx_seq_one_letter_code
_entity_poly.pdbx_strand_id
1 'polypeptide(L)' 'SVQVNLSGNVGGPGTLLTVTGNSPSDNNSWKQTDKVALQRRAYSVDGPAFTLTVPAYSVQALLIGHGS' A
#
# COMPACT_ATOMS: atom_id res chain seq x y z
N SER A 1 -4.37 -4.95 10.90
CA SER A 1 -5.05 -4.46 9.69
C SER A 1 -5.73 -3.14 10.01
N VAL A 2 -6.05 -2.35 8.99
CA VAL A 2 -6.73 -1.06 9.11
C VAL A 2 -8.06 -1.15 8.36
N GLN A 3 -9.15 -0.73 9.01
CA GLN A 3 -10.42 -0.54 8.32
C GLN A 3 -10.41 0.80 7.61
N VAL A 4 -10.73 0.77 6.31
CA VAL A 4 -10.86 1.96 5.48
C VAL A 4 -12.33 2.11 5.12
N ASN A 5 -12.90 3.26 5.44
CA ASN A 5 -14.25 3.65 5.07
C ASN A 5 -14.17 4.93 4.25
N LEU A 6 -14.49 4.83 2.96
CA LEU A 6 -14.52 5.94 2.03
C LEU A 6 -15.96 6.43 1.87
N SER A 7 -16.14 7.73 1.67
CA SER A 7 -17.42 8.33 1.30
C SER A 7 -17.51 8.56 -0.21
N GLY A 8 -18.74 8.62 -0.73
CA GLY A 8 -19.01 8.90 -2.15
C GLY A 8 -19.19 7.64 -3.01
N ASN A 9 -19.14 7.80 -4.34
CA ASN A 9 -19.17 6.68 -5.27
C ASN A 9 -17.74 6.12 -5.40
N VAL A 10 -17.45 5.08 -4.64
CA VAL A 10 -16.11 4.52 -4.45
C VAL A 10 -16.12 3.05 -4.82
N GLY A 11 -15.21 2.69 -5.72
CA GLY A 11 -15.07 1.36 -6.27
C GLY A 11 -14.32 1.41 -7.59
N GLY A 12 -13.60 0.34 -7.91
CA GLY A 12 -12.84 0.24 -9.15
C GLY A 12 -11.34 -0.01 -8.97
N PRO A 13 -10.57 0.09 -10.07
CA PRO A 13 -9.17 -0.24 -10.07
C PRO A 13 -8.34 0.78 -9.28
N GLY A 14 -7.39 0.27 -8.53
CA GLY A 14 -6.42 1.04 -7.78
C GLY A 14 -5.03 0.43 -7.86
N THR A 15 -4.07 1.15 -7.29
CA THR A 15 -2.69 0.71 -7.13
C THR A 15 -2.28 0.86 -5.68
N LEU A 16 -1.86 -0.25 -5.07
CA LEU A 16 -1.26 -0.25 -3.74
C LEU A 16 0.26 -0.15 -3.87
N LEU A 17 0.82 0.92 -3.33
CA LEU A 17 2.25 1.12 -3.16
C LEU A 17 2.61 0.75 -1.73
N THR A 18 3.59 -0.13 -1.55
CA THR A 18 4.08 -0.52 -0.23
C THR A 18 5.58 -0.32 -0.18
N VAL A 19 6.08 0.44 0.79
CA VAL A 19 7.50 0.43 1.15
C VAL A 19 7.65 -0.51 2.34
N THR A 20 8.47 -1.55 2.22
CA THR A 20 8.70 -2.53 3.30
C THR A 20 10.16 -2.56 3.71
N GLY A 21 10.40 -2.78 5.00
CA GLY A 21 11.65 -3.26 5.56
C GLY A 21 11.39 -4.36 6.59
N ASN A 22 12.44 -4.92 7.18
CA ASN A 22 12.35 -5.92 8.25
C ASN A 22 12.56 -5.30 9.65
N SER A 23 13.14 -4.09 9.72
CA SER A 23 13.45 -3.36 10.96
C SER A 23 13.37 -1.84 10.76
N PRO A 24 13.05 -1.04 11.80
CA PRO A 24 13.14 0.43 11.75
C PRO A 24 14.55 0.97 11.46
N SER A 25 15.58 0.15 11.69
CA SER A 25 16.99 0.49 11.42
C SER A 25 17.47 0.10 10.03
N ASP A 26 16.61 -0.53 9.20
CA ASP A 26 16.99 -0.92 7.86
C ASP A 26 17.28 0.30 6.99
N ASN A 27 18.41 0.24 6.30
CA ASN A 27 18.83 1.23 5.33
C ASN A 27 19.51 0.54 4.15
N ASN A 28 19.33 1.10 2.97
CA ASN A 28 20.04 0.66 1.78
C ASN A 28 21.47 1.22 1.79
N SER A 29 22.39 0.46 1.20
CA SER A 29 23.79 0.84 1.02
C SER A 29 24.28 0.39 -0.35
N TRP A 30 25.48 0.80 -0.73
CA TRP A 30 26.10 0.36 -1.98
C TRP A 30 26.32 -1.16 -2.06
N LYS A 31 26.40 -1.87 -0.93
CA LYS A 31 26.53 -3.33 -0.87
C LYS A 31 25.19 -4.06 -0.91
N GLN A 32 24.10 -3.38 -0.54
CA GLN A 32 22.79 -3.99 -0.39
C GLN A 32 21.70 -2.94 -0.58
N THR A 33 20.96 -3.03 -1.69
CA THR A 33 20.05 -1.99 -2.17
C THR A 33 18.58 -2.30 -1.98
N ASP A 34 18.24 -3.44 -1.36
CA ASP A 34 16.89 -4.00 -1.30
C ASP A 34 16.38 -4.25 0.13
N LYS A 35 17.06 -3.73 1.15
CA LYS A 35 16.60 -3.78 2.55
C LYS A 35 15.31 -2.98 2.76
N VAL A 36 15.21 -1.84 2.08
CA VAL A 36 14.00 -1.03 1.99
C VAL A 36 13.63 -0.91 0.53
N ALA A 37 12.48 -1.46 0.15
CA ALA A 37 12.07 -1.54 -1.24
C ALA A 37 10.62 -1.07 -1.45
N LEU A 38 10.39 -0.39 -2.57
CA LEU A 38 9.05 -0.06 -3.03
C LEU A 38 8.49 -1.21 -3.86
N GLN A 39 7.33 -1.71 -3.45
CA GLN A 39 6.54 -2.69 -4.16
C GLN A 39 5.26 -2.04 -4.69
N ARG A 40 4.90 -2.37 -5.92
CA ARG A 40 3.65 -1.94 -6.56
C ARG A 40 2.79 -3.15 -6.86
N ARG A 41 1.52 -3.08 -6.47
CA ARG A 41 0.52 -4.12 -6.75
C ARG A 41 -0.78 -3.50 -7.23
N ALA A 42 -1.42 -4.12 -8.23
CA ALA A 42 -2.80 -3.80 -8.57
C ALA A 42 -3.72 -4.11 -7.36
N TYR A 43 -4.69 -3.24 -7.13
CA TYR A 43 -5.65 -3.37 -6.05
C TYR A 43 -7.05 -3.12 -6.58
N SER A 44 -8.05 -3.90 -6.17
CA SER A 44 -9.45 -3.66 -6.49
C SER A 44 -10.13 -3.12 -5.24
N VAL A 45 -10.82 -1.98 -5.37
CA VAL A 45 -11.69 -1.48 -4.31
C VAL A 45 -13.10 -1.99 -4.60
N ASP A 46 -13.51 -2.99 -3.83
CA ASP A 46 -14.79 -3.70 -4.03
C ASP A 46 -15.97 -3.05 -3.29
N GLY A 47 -15.80 -1.79 -2.85
CA GLY A 47 -16.83 -1.00 -2.20
C GLY A 47 -16.29 0.07 -1.25
N PRO A 48 -17.17 0.82 -0.58
CA PRO A 48 -16.79 1.92 0.31
C PRO A 48 -16.09 1.49 1.59
N ALA A 49 -16.32 0.25 2.04
CA ALA A 49 -15.72 -0.29 3.26
C ALA A 49 -14.89 -1.51 2.91
N PHE A 50 -13.59 -1.47 3.24
CA PHE A 50 -12.69 -2.60 3.05
C PHE A 50 -11.58 -2.61 4.11
N THR A 51 -10.84 -3.72 4.16
CA THR A 51 -9.75 -3.91 5.12
C THR A 51 -8.42 -3.98 4.38
N LEU A 52 -7.45 -3.19 4.84
CA LEU A 52 -6.07 -3.24 4.37
C LEU A 52 -5.19 -3.91 5.43
N THR A 53 -4.41 -4.90 5.02
CA THR A 53 -3.35 -5.44 5.87
C THR A 53 -2.07 -4.64 5.65
N VAL A 54 -1.67 -3.91 6.69
CA VAL A 54 -0.40 -3.17 6.75
C VAL A 54 0.63 -4.06 7.45
N PRO A 55 1.68 -4.54 6.76
CA PRO A 55 2.77 -5.28 7.39
C PRO A 55 3.50 -4.45 8.46
N ALA A 56 4.18 -5.12 9.39
CA ALA A 56 5.09 -4.44 10.30
C ALA A 56 6.21 -3.72 9.51
N TYR A 57 6.71 -2.61 10.06
CA TYR A 57 7.81 -1.83 9.47
C TYR A 57 7.57 -1.45 7.99
N SER A 58 6.33 -1.08 7.67
CA SER A 58 5.94 -0.70 6.32
C SER A 58 5.12 0.58 6.28
N VAL A 59 5.13 1.22 5.11
CA VAL A 59 4.24 2.33 4.76
C VAL A 59 3.48 1.95 3.51
N GLN A 60 2.17 2.22 3.49
CA GLN A 60 1.29 1.93 2.36
C GLN A 60 0.59 3.19 1.86
N ALA A 61 0.50 3.32 0.54
CA ALA A 61 -0.30 4.32 -0.14
C ALA A 61 -1.21 3.63 -1.17
N LEU A 62 -2.52 3.87 -1.08
CA LEU A 62 -3.50 3.36 -2.03
C LEU A 62 -3.96 4.50 -2.95
N LEU A 63 -3.69 4.35 -4.25
CA LEU A 63 -4.18 5.27 -5.28
C LEU A 63 -5.41 4.63 -5.92
N ILE A 64 -6.56 5.29 -5.85
CA ILE A 64 -7.82 4.80 -6.40
C ILE A 64 -8.12 5.57 -7.68
N GLY A 65 -8.25 4.85 -8.80
CA GLY A 65 -8.71 5.44 -10.06
C GLY A 65 -10.22 5.60 -10.01
N HIS A 66 -10.71 6.82 -10.15
CA HIS A 66 -12.13 7.03 -10.47
C HIS A 66 -12.30 6.70 -11.95
N GLY A 67 -13.15 5.71 -12.26
CA GLY A 67 -13.64 5.54 -13.62
C GLY A 67 -14.33 6.83 -14.04
N SER A 68 -13.84 7.44 -15.11
CA SER A 68 -14.45 8.60 -15.76
C SER A 68 -15.85 8.29 -16.28
#